data_AF-A0A5J4Q390-F1
#
_entry.id   AF-A0A5J4Q390-F1
#
_cell.length_a   1.000
_cell.length_b   1.000
_cell.length_c   1.000
_cell.angle_alpha   90.00
_cell.angle_beta   90.00
_cell.angle_gamma   90.00
#
_symmetry.space_group_name_H-M   'P 1'
#
loop_
_entity.id
_entity.type
_entity.pdbx_description
1 polymer ?
#
loop_
_entity_poly.entity_id
_entity_poly.type
_entity_poly.pdbx_seq_one_letter_code
_entity_poly.pdbx_strand_id
1 'polypeptide(L)'
;LCRGLVELSIGSLTLTNLEVTNVNILELSLIKVNNGAGIVNINGSKFENIERVGSNGKGSIIKQDGGTLLFTRGQITSVTIESGNMIQISSGTTTLNSFSANGITLNGGSLISYSSSGNLNIDGCTFANITKTITNGNGGVISGTLTSTSGSILITGSASTFTSCTVPNDSGLGGAIYLDIQTDGELKYDLTDKFLTFHINQ
;
A
#
# COMPACT_ATOMS: atom_id res chain seq x y z
N LEU A 1 17.03 -11.99 13.12
CA LEU A 1 17.18 -10.63 12.53
C LEU A 1 16.91 -10.72 11.03
N CYS A 2 15.77 -10.22 10.55
CA CYS A 2 15.62 -9.98 9.13
C CYS A 2 16.34 -8.66 8.81
N ARG A 3 17.49 -8.72 8.13
CA ARG A 3 18.06 -7.55 7.45
C ARG A 3 17.17 -7.32 6.22
N GLY A 4 16.73 -6.09 5.96
CA GLY A 4 15.95 -5.79 4.76
C GLY A 4 16.63 -6.36 3.51
N LEU A 5 15.86 -6.88 2.55
CA LEU A 5 16.39 -7.47 1.33
C LEU A 5 17.11 -6.41 0.48
N VAL A 6 16.51 -5.23 0.37
CA VAL A 6 17.03 -4.10 -0.39
C VAL A 6 16.83 -2.81 0.39
N GLU A 7 17.88 -2.01 0.48
CA GLU A 7 17.79 -0.59 0.80
C GLU A 7 18.53 0.21 -0.28
N LEU A 8 17.79 0.93 -1.12
CA LEU A 8 18.37 1.75 -2.18
C LEU A 8 18.44 3.21 -1.74
N SER A 9 19.67 3.73 -1.68
CA SER A 9 19.94 5.13 -1.31
C SER A 9 20.15 6.07 -2.49
N ILE A 10 20.77 5.57 -3.58
CA ILE A 10 21.12 6.33 -4.79
C ILE A 10 21.05 5.38 -5.98
N GLY A 11 20.73 5.90 -7.16
CA GLY A 11 20.75 5.14 -8.42
C GLY A 11 19.42 4.47 -8.72
N SER A 12 19.43 3.47 -9.60
CA SER A 12 18.23 2.72 -9.97
C SER A 12 18.44 1.22 -9.82
N LEU A 13 17.37 0.50 -9.48
CA LEU A 13 17.36 -0.94 -9.29
C LEU A 13 16.17 -1.55 -10.02
N THR A 14 16.39 -2.67 -10.70
CA THR A 14 15.31 -3.47 -11.27
C THR A 14 15.33 -4.88 -10.67
N LEU A 15 14.19 -5.31 -10.13
CA LEU A 15 13.93 -6.64 -9.60
C LEU A 15 12.90 -7.30 -10.53
N THR A 16 13.31 -8.29 -11.30
CA THR A 16 12.44 -8.99 -12.26
C THR A 16 12.23 -10.43 -11.84
N ASN A 17 10.98 -10.88 -11.81
CA ASN A 17 10.60 -12.26 -11.47
C ASN A 17 11.21 -12.73 -10.14
N LEU A 18 11.32 -11.81 -9.17
CA LEU A 18 11.80 -12.14 -7.83
C LEU A 18 10.70 -12.86 -7.06
N GLU A 19 11.04 -13.96 -6.38
CA GLU A 19 10.15 -14.66 -5.47
C GLU A 19 10.63 -14.48 -4.03
N VAL A 20 9.74 -13.97 -3.16
CA VAL A 20 9.99 -13.79 -1.73
C VAL A 20 8.92 -14.54 -0.96
N THR A 21 9.29 -15.60 -0.26
CA THR A 21 8.34 -16.49 0.42
C THR A 21 8.71 -16.73 1.88
N ASN A 22 7.72 -16.88 2.75
CA ASN A 22 7.90 -17.32 4.15
C ASN A 22 8.79 -16.36 4.95
N VAL A 23 8.41 -15.08 4.98
CA VAL A 23 9.23 -14.03 5.59
C VAL A 23 8.54 -13.40 6.78
N ASN A 24 9.27 -13.32 7.89
CA ASN A 24 8.83 -12.60 9.09
C ASN A 24 9.52 -11.23 9.17
N ILE A 25 8.74 -10.17 9.04
CA ILE A 25 9.17 -8.77 9.15
C ILE A 25 8.99 -8.34 10.60
N LEU A 26 10.08 -7.93 11.23
CA LEU A 26 10.09 -7.40 12.60
C LEU A 26 10.31 -5.88 12.60
N GLU A 27 11.51 -5.44 12.24
CA GLU A 27 11.91 -4.03 12.40
C GLU A 27 12.18 -3.31 11.08
N LEU A 28 12.84 -3.98 10.13
CA LEU A 28 13.28 -3.40 8.88
C LEU A 28 12.35 -3.80 7.74
N SER A 29 12.17 -2.89 6.78
CA SER A 29 11.37 -3.18 5.59
C SER A 29 12.09 -4.15 4.66
N LEU A 30 11.36 -4.96 3.90
CA LEU A 30 12.01 -5.84 2.91
C LEU A 30 12.65 -5.04 1.80
N ILE A 31 11.91 -4.08 1.26
CA ILE A 31 12.43 -3.13 0.27
C ILE A 31 12.26 -1.73 0.83
N LYS A 32 13.35 -0.98 0.89
CA LYS A 32 13.36 0.43 1.28
C LYS A 32 13.91 1.29 0.15
N VAL A 33 13.14 2.30 -0.23
CA VAL A 33 13.50 3.31 -1.23
C VAL A 33 13.73 4.62 -0.52
N ASN A 34 14.98 5.03 -0.35
CA ASN A 34 15.33 6.27 0.34
C ASN A 34 15.18 7.50 -0.59
N ASN A 35 15.22 8.70 -0.02
CA ASN A 35 14.98 9.95 -0.74
C ASN A 35 15.94 10.22 -1.92
N GLY A 36 17.19 9.75 -1.86
CA GLY A 36 18.17 9.90 -2.95
C GLY A 36 18.03 8.87 -4.07
N ALA A 37 17.14 7.87 -3.93
CA ALA A 37 16.96 6.85 -4.94
C ALA A 37 16.31 7.43 -6.20
N GLY A 38 16.75 6.93 -7.35
CA GLY A 38 16.10 7.16 -8.64
C GLY A 38 14.87 6.26 -8.77
N ILE A 39 14.99 5.18 -9.54
CA ILE A 39 13.87 4.27 -9.83
C ILE A 39 14.12 2.90 -9.20
N VAL A 40 13.15 2.40 -8.46
CA VAL A 40 13.04 0.98 -8.09
C VAL A 40 11.91 0.37 -8.90
N ASN A 41 12.26 -0.49 -9.85
CA ASN A 41 11.31 -1.20 -10.69
C ASN A 41 11.20 -2.66 -10.24
N ILE A 42 10.02 -3.07 -9.79
CA ILE A 42 9.67 -4.44 -9.43
C ILE A 42 8.71 -4.95 -10.50
N ASN A 43 9.13 -5.94 -11.28
CA ASN A 43 8.35 -6.42 -12.42
C ASN A 43 8.16 -7.94 -12.37
N GLY A 44 6.91 -8.40 -12.37
CA GLY A 44 6.59 -9.82 -12.40
C GLY A 44 7.00 -10.58 -11.13
N SER A 45 7.29 -9.87 -10.04
CA SER A 45 7.75 -10.45 -8.78
C SER A 45 6.59 -10.89 -7.89
N LYS A 46 6.80 -11.94 -7.10
CA LYS A 46 5.84 -12.52 -6.16
C LYS A 46 6.34 -12.42 -4.72
N PHE A 47 5.47 -12.00 -3.82
CA PHE A 47 5.69 -11.96 -2.38
C PHE A 47 4.58 -12.77 -1.70
N GLU A 48 4.92 -13.82 -0.97
CA GLU A 48 3.94 -14.77 -0.46
C GLU A 48 4.26 -15.22 0.96
N ASN A 49 3.22 -15.48 1.76
CA ASN A 49 3.35 -15.95 3.13
C ASN A 49 4.28 -15.07 3.94
N ILE A 50 3.91 -13.80 4.05
CA ILE A 50 4.68 -12.80 4.80
C ILE A 50 3.91 -12.48 6.07
N GLU A 51 4.61 -12.52 7.19
CA GLU A 51 4.07 -12.11 8.47
C GLU A 51 4.82 -10.88 8.95
N ARG A 52 4.10 -9.80 9.24
CA ARG A 52 4.69 -8.68 9.96
C ARG A 52 4.29 -8.77 11.43
N VAL A 53 5.28 -9.09 12.25
CA VAL A 53 5.16 -9.31 13.69
C VAL A 53 5.82 -8.16 14.46
N GLY A 54 5.11 -7.61 15.43
CA GLY A 54 5.64 -6.61 16.37
C GLY A 54 4.77 -5.36 16.51
N SER A 55 4.54 -4.94 17.75
CA SER A 55 3.77 -3.73 18.10
C SER A 55 4.52 -2.41 17.81
N ASN A 56 5.84 -2.47 17.63
CA ASN A 56 6.72 -1.31 17.42
C ASN A 56 7.52 -1.36 16.10
N GLY A 57 7.32 -2.39 15.29
CA GLY A 57 8.09 -2.60 14.07
C GLY A 57 7.87 -1.47 13.07
N LYS A 58 8.92 -0.82 12.56
CA LYS A 58 8.82 0.21 11.50
C LYS A 58 8.91 -0.36 10.09
N GLY A 59 8.98 -1.69 9.97
CA GLY A 59 9.17 -2.40 8.71
C GLY A 59 7.87 -2.50 7.91
N SER A 60 7.96 -2.42 6.59
CA SER A 60 6.88 -2.74 5.64
C SER A 60 7.41 -3.79 4.66
N ILE A 61 6.56 -4.41 3.83
CA ILE A 61 7.11 -5.13 2.66
C ILE A 61 7.86 -4.12 1.80
N ILE A 62 7.23 -2.98 1.55
CA ILE A 62 7.85 -1.87 0.83
C ILE A 62 7.68 -0.59 1.63
N LYS A 63 8.79 0.13 1.85
CA LYS A 63 8.79 1.47 2.42
C LYS A 63 9.42 2.43 1.43
N GLN A 64 8.71 3.51 1.12
CA GLN A 64 9.16 4.55 0.21
C GLN A 64 9.28 5.89 0.94
N ASP A 65 10.51 6.34 1.14
CA ASP A 65 10.84 7.66 1.71
C ASP A 65 11.21 8.69 0.61
N GLY A 66 11.14 8.30 -0.68
CA GLY A 66 11.27 9.17 -1.86
C GLY A 66 11.46 8.39 -3.16
N GLY A 67 12.06 9.00 -4.18
CA GLY A 67 12.30 8.37 -5.49
C GLY A 67 11.03 7.93 -6.22
N THR A 68 11.18 7.01 -7.19
CA THR A 68 10.07 6.38 -7.91
C THR A 68 10.06 4.87 -7.66
N LEU A 69 8.92 4.34 -7.20
CA LEU A 69 8.64 2.92 -7.11
C LEU A 69 7.66 2.54 -8.23
N LEU A 70 8.05 1.60 -9.09
CA LEU A 70 7.18 0.98 -10.07
C LEU A 70 7.00 -0.49 -9.67
N PHE A 71 5.77 -0.91 -9.37
CA PHE A 71 5.46 -2.32 -9.15
C PHE A 71 4.47 -2.78 -10.22
N THR A 72 4.99 -3.52 -11.18
CA THR A 72 4.27 -3.93 -12.39
C THR A 72 4.08 -5.43 -12.45
N ARG A 73 2.87 -5.90 -12.80
CA ARG A 73 2.54 -7.32 -12.99
C ARG A 73 2.89 -8.21 -11.77
N GLY A 74 2.95 -7.59 -10.59
CA GLY A 74 3.38 -8.22 -9.35
C GLY A 74 2.25 -8.87 -8.59
N GLN A 75 2.60 -9.77 -7.66
CA GLN A 75 1.63 -10.42 -6.80
C GLN A 75 2.08 -10.36 -5.34
N ILE A 76 1.19 -9.99 -4.43
CA ILE A 76 1.36 -10.17 -2.99
C ILE A 76 0.21 -11.03 -2.45
N THR A 77 0.53 -12.18 -1.87
CA THR A 77 -0.48 -13.14 -1.41
C THR A 77 -0.21 -13.63 0.00
N SER A 78 -1.28 -13.95 0.73
CA SER A 78 -1.18 -14.59 2.06
C SER A 78 -0.31 -13.79 3.02
N VAL A 79 -0.72 -12.55 3.32
CA VAL A 79 0.04 -11.67 4.23
C VAL A 79 -0.76 -11.36 5.48
N THR A 80 -0.10 -11.46 6.64
CA THR A 80 -0.65 -11.00 7.92
C THR A 80 0.15 -9.80 8.42
N ILE A 81 -0.53 -8.71 8.76
CA ILE A 81 0.09 -7.49 9.32
C ILE A 81 -0.51 -7.20 10.69
N GLU A 82 0.26 -7.40 11.75
CA GLU A 82 -0.20 -7.11 13.12
C GLU A 82 -0.31 -5.60 13.40
N SER A 83 0.61 -4.80 12.85
CA SER A 83 0.58 -3.34 12.99
C SER A 83 1.18 -2.67 11.75
N GLY A 84 0.87 -1.38 11.53
CA GLY A 84 1.35 -0.58 10.40
C GLY A 84 0.88 -1.05 9.01
N ASN A 85 1.70 -0.87 7.97
CA ASN A 85 1.27 -1.03 6.58
C ASN A 85 2.11 -2.03 5.78
N MET A 86 1.56 -2.50 4.64
CA MET A 86 2.26 -3.36 3.69
C MET A 86 3.20 -2.54 2.80
N ILE A 87 2.64 -1.49 2.20
CA ILE A 87 3.31 -0.50 1.39
C ILE A 87 3.14 0.84 2.12
N GLN A 88 4.24 1.36 2.64
CA GLN A 88 4.27 2.65 3.32
C GLN A 88 4.85 3.70 2.39
N ILE A 89 4.01 4.66 1.97
CA ILE A 89 4.42 5.78 1.12
C ILE A 89 4.59 7.01 2.00
N SER A 90 5.83 7.52 2.09
CA SER A 90 6.19 8.72 2.84
C SER A 90 6.64 9.86 1.93
N SER A 91 7.18 9.59 0.75
CA SER A 91 7.42 10.60 -0.30
C SER A 91 7.63 9.92 -1.66
N GLY A 92 7.82 10.71 -2.71
CA GLY A 92 8.09 10.20 -4.07
C GLY A 92 6.83 9.75 -4.80
N THR A 93 7.00 8.93 -5.83
CA THR A 93 5.86 8.40 -6.61
C THR A 93 5.86 6.87 -6.54
N THR A 94 4.74 6.28 -6.14
CA THR A 94 4.46 4.85 -6.30
C THR A 94 3.49 4.66 -7.46
N THR A 95 3.82 3.75 -8.38
CA THR A 95 2.89 3.26 -9.40
C THR A 95 2.71 1.76 -9.26
N LEU A 96 1.47 1.33 -9.03
CA LEU A 96 1.05 -0.06 -9.13
C LEU A 96 0.34 -0.25 -10.46
N ASN A 97 0.86 -1.14 -11.32
CA ASN A 97 0.24 -1.42 -12.61
C ASN A 97 0.09 -2.93 -12.83
N SER A 98 -1.11 -3.39 -13.16
CA SER A 98 -1.39 -4.82 -13.32
C SER A 98 -0.99 -5.64 -12.08
N PHE A 99 -1.03 -5.03 -10.90
CA PHE A 99 -0.61 -5.61 -9.62
C PHE A 99 -1.78 -6.35 -8.96
N SER A 100 -1.51 -7.47 -8.29
CA SER A 100 -2.52 -8.20 -7.52
C SER A 100 -2.13 -8.33 -6.05
N ALA A 101 -3.09 -8.08 -5.17
CA ALA A 101 -3.01 -8.36 -3.75
C ALA A 101 -4.18 -9.25 -3.33
N ASN A 102 -3.90 -10.43 -2.75
CA ASN A 102 -4.95 -11.39 -2.40
C ASN A 102 -4.72 -12.10 -1.06
N GLY A 103 -5.77 -12.22 -0.26
CA GLY A 103 -5.73 -12.97 1.00
C GLY A 103 -4.84 -12.30 2.03
N ILE A 104 -5.19 -11.06 2.41
CA ILE A 104 -4.41 -10.25 3.34
C ILE A 104 -5.24 -9.99 4.58
N THR A 105 -4.64 -10.22 5.75
CA THR A 105 -5.22 -9.91 7.05
C THR A 105 -4.45 -8.77 7.69
N LEU A 106 -5.16 -7.70 8.07
CA LEU A 106 -4.60 -6.51 8.67
C LEU A 106 -5.19 -6.34 10.06
N ASN A 107 -4.41 -6.55 11.11
CA ASN A 107 -4.87 -6.24 12.45
C ASN A 107 -4.94 -4.72 12.60
N GLY A 108 -3.82 -4.00 12.47
CA GLY A 108 -3.79 -2.54 12.36
C GLY A 108 -3.50 -2.01 10.95
N GLY A 109 -3.53 -0.68 10.79
CA GLY A 109 -3.07 0.02 9.58
C GLY A 109 -3.81 -0.35 8.30
N SER A 110 -3.12 -0.38 7.16
CA SER A 110 -3.71 -0.58 5.82
C SER A 110 -2.74 -1.30 4.90
N LEU A 111 -3.21 -1.84 3.77
CA LEU A 111 -2.29 -2.36 2.75
C LEU A 111 -1.39 -1.21 2.27
N ILE A 112 -1.98 -0.13 1.79
CA ILE A 112 -1.29 1.07 1.32
C ILE A 112 -1.66 2.22 2.25
N SER A 113 -0.67 2.69 3.00
CA SER A 113 -0.83 3.94 3.76
C SER A 113 -0.36 5.11 2.93
N TYR A 114 -1.22 6.12 2.93
CA TYR A 114 -1.00 7.36 2.23
C TYR A 114 -1.19 8.52 3.21
N SER A 115 -0.11 9.14 3.68
CA SER A 115 -0.21 10.21 4.68
C SER A 115 0.86 11.27 4.49
N SER A 116 1.19 11.59 3.24
CA SER A 116 2.36 12.41 2.94
C SER A 116 2.31 13.15 1.60
N SER A 117 3.42 13.81 1.25
CA SER A 117 3.65 14.46 -0.04
C SER A 117 3.92 13.49 -1.21
N GLY A 118 3.86 12.17 -0.98
CA GLY A 118 4.06 11.18 -2.04
C GLY A 118 2.84 11.07 -2.96
N ASN A 119 3.00 10.52 -4.16
CA ASN A 119 1.92 10.25 -5.11
C ASN A 119 1.68 8.75 -5.24
N LEU A 120 0.43 8.34 -5.38
CA LEU A 120 0.02 6.96 -5.60
C LEU A 120 -0.79 6.84 -6.89
N ASN A 121 -0.27 6.09 -7.85
CA ASN A 121 -0.94 5.77 -9.10
C ASN A 121 -1.30 4.28 -9.11
N ILE A 122 -2.56 3.94 -9.34
CA ILE A 122 -3.04 2.56 -9.43
C ILE A 122 -3.75 2.38 -10.77
N ASP A 123 -3.33 1.40 -11.54
CA ASP A 123 -3.91 1.07 -12.85
C ASP A 123 -3.95 -0.45 -13.09
N GLY A 124 -5.10 -0.96 -13.56
CA GLY A 124 -5.31 -2.38 -13.81
C GLY A 124 -5.04 -3.33 -12.64
N CYS A 125 -5.22 -2.89 -11.39
CA CYS A 125 -4.85 -3.68 -10.21
C CYS A 125 -6.02 -4.45 -9.60
N THR A 126 -5.76 -5.63 -9.03
CA THR A 126 -6.79 -6.43 -8.34
C THR A 126 -6.47 -6.56 -6.86
N PHE A 127 -7.39 -6.11 -6.02
CA PHE A 127 -7.34 -6.24 -4.57
C PHE A 127 -8.48 -7.16 -4.13
N ALA A 128 -8.15 -8.34 -3.59
CA ALA A 128 -9.14 -9.35 -3.26
C ALA A 128 -8.94 -9.93 -1.86
N ASN A 129 -10.03 -10.18 -1.14
CA ASN A 129 -10.01 -10.86 0.16
C ASN A 129 -9.04 -10.18 1.15
N ILE A 130 -9.21 -8.87 1.32
CA ILE A 130 -8.41 -8.07 2.25
C ILE A 130 -9.27 -7.72 3.45
N THR A 131 -8.94 -8.29 4.60
CA THR A 131 -9.75 -8.16 5.81
C THR A 131 -8.97 -7.41 6.87
N LYS A 132 -9.57 -6.33 7.37
CA LYS A 132 -9.11 -5.67 8.59
C LYS A 132 -9.74 -6.37 9.80
N THR A 133 -9.01 -6.53 10.90
CA THR A 133 -9.50 -7.22 12.11
C THR A 133 -9.61 -6.31 13.33
N ILE A 134 -8.94 -5.15 13.37
CA ILE A 134 -9.14 -4.17 14.45
C ILE A 134 -10.55 -3.60 14.43
N THR A 135 -11.15 -3.49 15.61
CA THR A 135 -12.42 -2.82 15.84
C THR A 135 -12.35 -1.35 15.45
N ASN A 136 -13.38 -0.85 14.76
CA ASN A 136 -13.48 0.54 14.29
C ASN A 136 -12.34 0.95 13.35
N GLY A 137 -11.75 -0.02 12.66
CA GLY A 137 -10.78 0.25 11.60
C GLY A 137 -11.46 0.82 10.36
N ASN A 138 -10.81 1.79 9.73
CA ASN A 138 -11.24 2.31 8.43
C ASN A 138 -10.35 1.75 7.32
N GLY A 139 -10.89 1.48 6.13
CA GLY A 139 -10.13 1.12 4.92
C GLY A 139 -9.16 -0.05 5.07
N GLY A 140 -9.43 -1.18 4.41
CA GLY A 140 -8.47 -2.29 4.35
C GLY A 140 -7.31 -2.08 3.36
N VAL A 141 -7.61 -1.53 2.18
CA VAL A 141 -6.64 -1.43 1.08
C VAL A 141 -5.91 -0.11 1.10
N ILE A 142 -6.64 1.00 1.02
CA ILE A 142 -6.04 2.34 1.02
C ILE A 142 -6.63 3.10 2.20
N SER A 143 -5.76 3.65 3.04
CA SER A 143 -6.14 4.58 4.09
C SER A 143 -5.25 5.82 4.01
N GLY A 144 -5.86 7.00 4.01
CA GLY A 144 -5.08 8.23 4.00
C GLY A 144 -5.82 9.50 4.38
N THR A 145 -5.03 10.53 4.66
CA THR A 145 -5.52 11.90 4.94
C THR A 145 -4.99 12.84 3.85
N LEU A 146 -5.90 13.57 3.21
CA LEU A 146 -5.58 14.50 2.12
C LEU A 146 -5.74 15.94 2.61
N THR A 147 -4.68 16.72 2.46
CA THR A 147 -4.64 18.16 2.79
C THR A 147 -4.07 18.93 1.59
N SER A 148 -4.00 20.27 1.69
CA SER A 148 -3.28 21.11 0.71
C SER A 148 -1.85 20.64 0.40
N THR A 149 -1.15 20.04 1.36
CA THR A 149 0.27 19.63 1.23
C THR A 149 0.46 18.16 0.90
N SER A 150 -0.59 17.34 0.93
CA SER A 150 -0.54 15.95 0.47
C SER A 150 -0.22 15.90 -1.03
N GLY A 151 0.40 14.80 -1.49
CA GLY A 151 0.48 14.51 -2.92
C GLY A 151 -0.89 14.11 -3.49
N SER A 152 -0.93 13.38 -4.60
CA SER A 152 -2.19 12.87 -5.17
C SER A 152 -2.35 11.35 -5.16
N ILE A 153 -3.59 10.88 -5.03
CA ILE A 153 -4.01 9.50 -5.29
C ILE A 153 -4.78 9.46 -6.61
N LEU A 154 -4.24 8.74 -7.60
CA LEU A 154 -4.86 8.55 -8.90
C LEU A 154 -5.16 7.06 -9.10
N ILE A 155 -6.43 6.69 -9.16
CA ILE A 155 -6.85 5.32 -9.48
C ILE A 155 -7.50 5.34 -10.85
N THR A 156 -6.72 4.95 -11.86
CA THR A 156 -7.13 4.99 -13.28
C THR A 156 -7.42 3.60 -13.84
N GLY A 157 -8.09 3.60 -14.99
CA GLY A 157 -8.44 2.42 -15.77
C GLY A 157 -9.67 1.69 -15.20
N SER A 158 -10.62 1.34 -16.05
CA SER A 158 -11.83 0.58 -15.67
C SER A 158 -11.55 -0.83 -15.10
N ALA A 159 -10.30 -1.29 -15.18
CA ALA A 159 -9.88 -2.64 -14.78
C ALA A 159 -9.49 -2.79 -13.29
N SER A 160 -9.21 -1.71 -12.55
CA SER A 160 -8.84 -1.87 -11.13
C SER A 160 -10.05 -2.28 -10.27
N THR A 161 -9.96 -3.41 -9.56
CA THR A 161 -11.04 -4.03 -8.78
C THR A 161 -10.68 -4.19 -7.30
N PHE A 162 -11.70 -4.05 -6.44
CA PHE A 162 -11.58 -4.31 -5.00
C PHE A 162 -12.74 -5.21 -4.60
N THR A 163 -12.46 -6.46 -4.27
CA THR A 163 -13.48 -7.50 -4.07
C THR A 163 -13.30 -8.15 -2.71
N SER A 164 -14.38 -8.27 -1.95
CA SER A 164 -14.35 -8.88 -0.61
C SER A 164 -13.35 -8.20 0.34
N CYS A 165 -13.19 -6.88 0.22
CA CYS A 165 -12.40 -6.09 1.16
C CYS A 165 -13.29 -5.61 2.31
N THR A 166 -12.95 -5.97 3.54
CA THR A 166 -13.85 -5.83 4.70
C THR A 166 -13.19 -5.16 5.89
N VAL A 167 -14.00 -4.43 6.66
CA VAL A 167 -13.70 -3.94 8.00
C VAL A 167 -14.73 -4.52 8.98
N PRO A 168 -14.36 -4.88 10.22
CA PRO A 168 -15.21 -5.67 11.10
C PRO A 168 -15.99 -4.77 12.06
N ASN A 169 -17.07 -4.12 11.59
CA ASN A 169 -18.22 -3.59 12.36
C ASN A 169 -18.94 -2.42 11.68
N ASP A 170 -20.06 -1.99 12.27
CA ASP A 170 -20.94 -0.91 11.81
C ASP A 170 -20.32 0.50 11.87
N SER A 171 -19.21 0.69 12.61
CA SER A 171 -18.55 1.99 12.80
C SER A 171 -17.31 2.18 11.93
N GLY A 172 -16.74 1.10 11.37
CA GLY A 172 -15.61 1.15 10.45
C GLY A 172 -16.04 1.71 9.09
N LEU A 173 -15.26 2.67 8.58
CA LEU A 173 -15.59 3.38 7.36
C LEU A 173 -14.79 2.84 6.18
N GLY A 174 -15.48 2.52 5.09
CA GLY A 174 -14.89 2.04 3.83
C GLY A 174 -14.24 0.65 3.96
N GLY A 175 -14.81 -0.36 3.31
CA GLY A 175 -14.22 -1.71 3.32
C GLY A 175 -12.85 -1.75 2.64
N ALA A 176 -12.76 -1.17 1.43
CA ALA A 176 -11.52 -1.12 0.66
C ALA A 176 -10.74 0.19 0.87
N ILE A 177 -11.41 1.33 0.69
CA ILE A 177 -10.76 2.65 0.63
C ILE A 177 -11.41 3.57 1.65
N TYR A 178 -10.58 4.22 2.46
CA TYR A 178 -10.95 5.31 3.34
C TYR A 178 -10.03 6.51 3.09
N LEU A 179 -10.63 7.65 2.78
CA LEU A 179 -9.91 8.92 2.64
C LEU A 179 -10.56 9.97 3.56
N ASP A 180 -9.72 10.54 4.42
CA ASP A 180 -10.06 11.67 5.27
C ASP A 180 -9.64 12.96 4.54
N ILE A 181 -10.62 13.67 3.98
CA ILE A 181 -10.37 14.86 3.16
C ILE A 181 -10.46 16.08 4.07
N GLN A 182 -9.29 16.65 4.36
CA GLN A 182 -9.18 17.89 5.11
C GLN A 182 -9.23 19.08 4.15
N THR A 183 -9.27 20.30 4.72
CA THR A 183 -9.30 21.54 3.94
C THR A 183 -8.25 21.57 2.82
N ASP A 184 -8.71 21.90 1.61
CA ASP A 184 -7.92 21.97 0.37
C ASP A 184 -7.38 20.61 -0.14
N GLY A 185 -7.87 19.49 0.39
CA GLY A 185 -7.54 18.13 -0.04
C GLY A 185 -8.39 17.61 -1.22
N GLU A 186 -9.43 18.33 -1.62
CA GLU A 186 -10.45 17.88 -2.58
C GLU A 186 -9.91 17.66 -4.00
N LEU A 187 -8.79 18.31 -4.34
CA LEU A 187 -8.11 18.18 -5.63
C LEU A 187 -6.99 17.13 -5.63
N LYS A 188 -6.82 16.38 -4.53
CA LYS A 188 -5.71 15.44 -4.32
C LYS A 188 -6.08 14.00 -4.63
N TYR A 189 -7.27 13.74 -5.12
CA TYR A 189 -7.68 12.41 -5.54
C TYR A 189 -8.46 12.46 -6.84
N ASP A 190 -8.25 11.42 -7.66
CA ASP A 190 -9.11 11.12 -8.79
C ASP A 190 -9.43 9.62 -8.77
N LEU A 191 -10.72 9.35 -8.58
CA LEU A 191 -11.31 8.01 -8.45
C LEU A 191 -12.39 7.78 -9.51
N THR A 192 -12.37 8.55 -10.61
CA THR A 192 -13.38 8.48 -11.67
C THR A 192 -13.52 7.05 -12.20
N ASP A 193 -14.76 6.63 -12.52
CA ASP A 193 -15.11 5.30 -13.06
C ASP A 193 -15.04 4.10 -12.09
N LYS A 194 -15.29 4.30 -10.79
CA LYS A 194 -15.28 3.22 -9.77
C LYS A 194 -16.62 2.96 -9.09
N PHE A 195 -17.10 1.72 -9.19
CA PHE A 195 -18.17 1.16 -8.35
C PHE A 195 -17.56 0.51 -7.11
N LEU A 196 -17.25 1.29 -6.07
CA LEU A 196 -16.76 0.74 -4.79
C LEU A 196 -17.60 1.25 -3.62
N THR A 197 -17.62 0.47 -2.54
CA THR A 197 -18.13 0.93 -1.24
C THR A 197 -17.08 1.85 -0.62
N PHE A 198 -17.18 3.15 -0.92
CA PHE A 198 -16.30 4.19 -0.44
C PHE A 198 -16.88 4.93 0.76
N HIS A 199 -16.01 5.42 1.63
CA HIS A 199 -16.37 6.45 2.59
C HIS A 199 -15.41 7.63 2.49
N ILE A 200 -15.98 8.84 2.37
CA ILE A 200 -15.26 10.11 2.36
C ILE A 200 -15.81 10.91 3.54
N ASN A 201 -14.95 11.23 4.50
CA ASN A 201 -15.26 12.25 5.50
C ASN A 201 -14.88 13.60 4.91
N GLN A 202 -15.84 14.53 4.87
CA GLN A 202 -15.66 15.95 4.54
C GLN A 202 -16.03 16.78 5.77
#